data_AF-A0A4P9WSM3-F1
#
_entry.id   AF-A0A4P9WSM3-F1
#
_cell.length_a   1.000
_cell.length_b   1.000
_cell.length_c   1.000
_cell.angle_alpha   90.00
_cell.angle_beta   90.00
_cell.angle_gamma   90.00
#
_symmetry.space_group_name_H-M   'P 1'
#
loop_
_entity.id
_entity.type
_entity.pdbx_description
1 polymer ?
#
loop_
_entity_poly.entity_id
_entity_poly.type
_entity_poly.pdbx_seq_one_letter_code
_entity_poly.pdbx_strand_id
1 'polypeptide(L)'
;NRYLLLGSEKGLYFIDLKLPTAQQEPVPLIRNTRFRQIEILEQYGVMVALSGKHDHIRQYRLSSIRKLVSYVTGDNVWVVSKDHAPAKPDASVPAGELPMDDAMGSATAGNEYEVYPDKPEVASLMIRRWSSDYIKILATKDSKSFKIQRTETSVYMGVLFRQDIILFEWAREPYLKFMKLKAFWLPESPKFMHLLHDGVAVREIFLGYSNEANLVSIDNSRVKE
;
A
#
# COMPACT_ATOMS: atom_id res chain seq x y z
N ASN A 1 -9.21 8.03 14.73
CA ASN A 1 -9.91 6.73 14.93
C ASN A 1 -8.89 5.60 14.90
N ARG A 2 -9.09 4.54 15.69
CA ARG A 2 -8.20 3.37 15.76
C ARG A 2 -8.93 2.19 15.12
N TYR A 3 -8.38 1.68 14.03
CA TYR A 3 -8.94 0.54 13.29
C TYR A 3 -7.91 -0.59 13.26
N LEU A 4 -8.37 -1.83 13.39
CA LEU A 4 -7.57 -3.03 13.12
C LEU A 4 -7.86 -3.50 11.70
N LEU A 5 -6.83 -3.67 10.88
CA LEU A 5 -6.97 -4.23 9.53
C LEU A 5 -6.67 -5.73 9.53
N LEU A 6 -7.51 -6.49 8.84
CA LEU A 6 -7.41 -7.94 8.75
C LEU A 6 -7.38 -8.37 7.28
N GLY A 7 -6.31 -9.05 6.89
CA GLY A 7 -6.19 -9.69 5.58
C GLY A 7 -6.70 -11.13 5.61
N SER A 8 -7.39 -11.56 4.57
CA SER A 8 -7.77 -12.97 4.37
C SER A 8 -7.71 -13.35 2.89
N GLU A 9 -7.97 -14.62 2.60
CA GLU A 9 -8.16 -15.13 1.24
C GLU A 9 -9.31 -14.45 0.48
N LYS A 10 -10.33 -13.97 1.21
CA LYS A 10 -11.55 -13.38 0.61
C LYS A 10 -11.45 -11.87 0.42
N GLY A 11 -10.57 -11.19 1.15
CA GLY A 11 -10.56 -9.74 1.17
C GLY A 11 -9.74 -9.10 2.30
N LEU A 12 -9.74 -7.77 2.29
CA LEU A 12 -9.32 -6.91 3.38
C LEU A 12 -10.55 -6.50 4.18
N TYR A 13 -10.44 -6.54 5.50
CA TYR A 13 -11.48 -6.19 6.46
C TYR A 13 -10.92 -5.19 7.47
N PHE A 14 -11.81 -4.48 8.15
CA PHE A 14 -11.44 -3.66 9.30
C PHE A 14 -12.36 -3.93 10.49
N ILE A 15 -11.86 -3.66 11.70
CA ILE A 15 -12.64 -3.62 12.94
C ILE A 15 -12.46 -2.24 13.56
N ASP A 16 -13.55 -1.60 13.97
CA ASP A 16 -13.49 -0.37 14.76
C ASP A 16 -13.24 -0.70 16.23
N LEU A 17 -12.04 -0.37 16.71
CA LEU A 17 -11.62 -0.66 18.09
C LEU A 17 -12.22 0.30 19.11
N LYS A 18 -12.97 1.31 18.69
CA LYS A 18 -13.74 2.17 19.60
C LYS A 18 -15.03 1.52 20.07
N LEU A 19 -15.58 0.60 19.28
CA LEU A 19 -16.80 -0.09 19.65
C LEU A 19 -16.52 -1.03 20.84
N PRO A 20 -17.50 -1.25 21.73
CA PRO A 20 -17.39 -2.28 22.76
C PRO A 20 -17.05 -3.64 22.14
N THR A 21 -16.27 -4.48 22.83
CA THR A 21 -15.79 -5.78 22.31
C THR A 21 -16.91 -6.66 21.73
N ALA A 22 -18.11 -6.61 22.32
CA ALA A 22 -19.28 -7.36 21.82
C ALA A 22 -19.80 -6.90 20.44
N GLN A 23 -19.40 -5.72 19.97
CA GLN A 23 -19.79 -5.12 18.68
C GLN A 23 -18.60 -5.04 17.70
N GLN A 24 -17.43 -5.57 18.08
CA GLN A 24 -16.23 -5.57 17.25
C GLN A 24 -16.30 -6.69 16.21
N GLU A 25 -17.03 -6.44 15.13
CA GLU A 25 -17.16 -7.38 14.02
C GLU A 25 -16.29 -6.98 12.82
N PRO A 26 -15.68 -7.95 12.10
CA PRO A 26 -14.93 -7.65 10.87
C PRO A 26 -15.84 -7.14 9.76
N VAL A 27 -15.64 -5.90 9.34
CA VAL A 27 -16.36 -5.26 8.25
C VAL A 27 -15.52 -5.32 6.96
N PRO A 28 -16.05 -5.83 5.83
CA PRO A 28 -15.29 -5.96 4.59
C PRO A 28 -15.01 -4.61 3.92
N LEU A 29 -13.74 -4.38 3.55
CA LEU A 29 -13.26 -3.16 2.92
C LEU A 29 -12.92 -3.36 1.43
N ILE A 30 -12.18 -4.43 1.10
CA ILE A 30 -11.83 -4.80 -0.28
C ILE A 30 -12.18 -6.28 -0.43
N ARG A 31 -13.02 -6.62 -1.40
CA ARG A 31 -13.46 -8.00 -1.64
C ARG A 31 -12.73 -8.62 -2.83
N ASN A 32 -12.75 -9.95 -2.91
CA ASN A 32 -12.24 -10.75 -4.05
C ASN A 32 -10.75 -10.54 -4.34
N THR A 33 -9.99 -10.10 -3.34
CA THR A 33 -8.53 -9.98 -3.41
C THR A 33 -7.97 -10.58 -2.13
N ARG A 34 -7.11 -11.58 -2.27
CA ARG A 34 -6.38 -12.17 -1.14
C ARG A 34 -5.39 -11.17 -0.57
N PHE A 35 -5.29 -11.08 0.75
CA PHE A 35 -4.25 -10.37 1.48
C PHE A 35 -3.56 -11.34 2.45
N ARG A 36 -2.34 -11.77 2.13
CA ARG A 36 -1.57 -12.74 2.96
C ARG A 36 -0.72 -12.10 4.04
N GLN A 37 -0.23 -10.90 3.78
CA GLN A 37 0.61 -10.15 4.70
C GLN A 37 0.34 -8.66 4.50
N ILE A 38 0.25 -7.91 5.60
CA ILE A 38 -0.02 -6.47 5.62
C ILE A 38 0.95 -5.81 6.59
N GLU A 39 1.48 -4.65 6.21
CA GLU A 39 2.26 -3.80 7.09
C GLU A 39 1.93 -2.32 6.85
N ILE A 40 1.77 -1.55 7.93
CA ILE A 40 1.35 -0.16 7.89
C ILE A 40 2.55 0.76 8.13
N LEU A 41 2.85 1.61 7.16
CA LEU A 41 3.83 2.69 7.26
C LEU A 41 3.08 4.01 7.38
N GLU A 42 2.52 4.28 8.57
CA GLU A 42 1.64 5.43 8.80
C GLU A 42 2.32 6.78 8.51
N GLN A 43 3.57 6.94 8.95
CA GLN A 43 4.38 8.14 8.67
C GLN A 43 4.63 8.37 7.17
N TYR A 44 4.57 7.31 6.36
CA TYR A 44 4.76 7.34 4.92
C TYR A 44 3.42 7.35 4.16
N GLY A 45 2.28 7.32 4.88
CA GLY A 45 0.96 7.33 4.27
C GLY A 45 0.62 6.09 3.44
N VAL A 46 1.28 4.96 3.68
CA VAL A 46 1.09 3.73 2.87
C VAL A 46 0.87 2.47 3.68
N MET A 47 0.09 1.56 3.10
CA MET A 47 -0.04 0.17 3.53
C MET A 47 0.63 -0.71 2.49
N VAL A 48 1.60 -1.51 2.91
CA VAL A 48 2.26 -2.50 2.05
C VAL A 48 1.58 -3.84 2.27
N ALA A 49 1.20 -4.52 1.19
CA ALA A 49 0.52 -5.80 1.30
C ALA A 49 0.95 -6.80 0.22
N LEU A 50 1.15 -8.03 0.65
CA LEU A 50 1.30 -9.20 -0.20
C LEU A 50 -0.09 -9.68 -0.61
N SER A 51 -0.50 -9.39 -1.85
CA SER A 51 -1.91 -9.53 -2.23
C SER A 51 -2.19 -9.85 -3.69
N GLY A 52 -3.40 -10.38 -3.93
CA GLY A 52 -3.90 -10.82 -5.24
C GLY A 52 -3.44 -12.22 -5.65
N LYS A 53 -3.81 -12.63 -6.87
CA LYS A 53 -3.61 -14.00 -7.39
C LYS A 53 -2.13 -14.44 -7.44
N HIS A 54 -1.23 -13.51 -7.73
CA HIS A 54 0.20 -13.76 -7.88
C HIS A 54 1.02 -13.30 -6.68
N ASP A 55 0.37 -13.05 -5.54
CA ASP A 55 1.03 -12.62 -4.31
C ASP A 55 2.07 -11.52 -4.57
N HIS A 56 1.61 -10.49 -5.28
CA HIS A 56 2.44 -9.36 -5.63
C HIS A 56 2.47 -8.42 -4.44
N ILE A 57 3.61 -7.75 -4.21
CA ILE A 57 3.63 -6.69 -3.22
C ILE A 57 2.99 -5.45 -3.83
N ARG A 58 2.01 -4.91 -3.12
CA ARG A 58 1.24 -3.73 -3.48
C ARG A 58 1.40 -2.70 -2.38
N GLN A 59 1.66 -1.45 -2.76
CA GLN A 59 1.70 -0.30 -1.88
C GLN A 59 0.41 0.49 -2.08
N TYR A 60 -0.53 0.34 -1.14
CA TYR A 60 -1.81 1.06 -1.12
C TYR A 60 -1.66 2.40 -0.42
N ARG A 61 -2.38 3.41 -0.88
CA ARG A 61 -2.43 4.71 -0.22
C ARG A 61 -3.32 4.64 1.02
N LEU A 62 -2.80 5.00 2.20
CA LEU A 62 -3.60 5.00 3.43
C LEU A 62 -4.77 5.97 3.36
N SER A 63 -4.64 7.10 2.63
CA SER A 63 -5.77 8.00 2.41
C SER A 63 -6.95 7.29 1.76
N SER A 64 -6.70 6.40 0.80
CA SER A 64 -7.74 5.69 0.06
C SER A 64 -8.35 4.56 0.90
N ILE A 65 -7.53 3.88 1.71
CA ILE A 65 -8.02 2.95 2.74
C ILE A 65 -8.93 3.68 3.75
N ARG A 66 -8.53 4.86 4.23
CA ARG A 66 -9.35 5.68 5.14
C ARG A 66 -10.67 6.11 4.50
N LYS A 67 -10.65 6.53 3.21
CA LYS A 67 -11.86 6.88 2.46
C LYS A 67 -12.84 5.69 2.35
N LEU A 68 -12.32 4.49 2.11
CA LEU A 68 -13.13 3.27 2.11
C LEU A 68 -13.75 3.01 3.49
N VAL A 69 -12.98 3.18 4.58
CA VAL A 69 -13.50 2.96 5.94
C VAL A 69 -14.62 3.96 6.23
N SER A 70 -14.38 5.25 6.02
CA SER A 70 -15.38 6.31 6.20
C SER A 70 -16.67 6.03 5.43
N TYR A 71 -16.56 5.66 4.16
CA TYR A 71 -17.71 5.31 3.34
C TYR A 71 -18.50 4.14 3.94
N VAL A 72 -17.81 3.07 4.36
CA VAL A 72 -18.47 1.89 4.93
C VAL A 72 -19.09 2.17 6.31
N THR A 73 -18.54 3.10 7.09
CA THR A 73 -19.11 3.53 8.37
C THR A 73 -20.27 4.51 8.24
N GLY A 74 -20.65 4.88 7.01
CA GLY A 74 -21.82 5.73 6.74
C GLY A 74 -21.51 7.21 6.47
N ASP A 75 -20.24 7.58 6.30
CA ASP A 75 -19.90 8.94 5.85
C ASP A 75 -20.28 9.11 4.37
N ASN A 76 -20.83 10.27 4.02
CA ASN A 76 -21.19 10.56 2.63
C ASN A 76 -19.94 10.63 1.73
N VAL A 77 -19.96 9.93 0.58
CA VAL A 77 -18.86 9.84 -0.41
C VAL A 77 -18.29 11.21 -0.80
N TRP A 78 -19.13 12.24 -0.87
CA TRP A 78 -18.75 13.60 -1.27
C TRP A 78 -17.98 14.34 -0.18
N VAL A 79 -18.30 14.09 1.10
CA VAL A 79 -17.56 14.62 2.25
C VAL A 79 -16.18 13.96 2.29
N VAL A 80 -16.16 12.63 2.16
CA VAL A 80 -14.94 11.80 2.15
C VAL A 80 -13.99 12.12 0.98
N SER A 81 -14.53 12.59 -0.15
CA SER A 81 -13.74 12.95 -1.33
C SER A 81 -13.07 14.32 -1.22
N LYS A 82 -13.63 15.26 -0.44
CA LYS A 82 -13.15 16.65 -0.32
C LYS A 82 -11.94 16.82 0.60
N ASP A 83 -11.82 16.00 1.64
CA ASP A 83 -10.83 16.24 2.71
C ASP A 83 -9.37 16.01 2.30
N HIS A 84 -9.11 15.36 1.16
CA HIS A 84 -7.75 15.06 0.72
C HIS A 84 -7.65 15.09 -0.81
N ALA A 85 -7.79 16.29 -1.39
CA ALA A 85 -7.37 16.54 -2.77
C ALA A 85 -5.88 16.24 -2.91
N PRO A 86 -5.42 15.62 -4.02
CA PRO A 86 -3.99 15.57 -4.30
C PRO A 86 -3.46 17.01 -4.35
N ALA A 87 -2.26 17.24 -3.80
CA ALA A 87 -1.50 18.44 -4.14
C ALA A 87 -1.48 18.58 -5.67
N LYS A 88 -1.74 19.79 -6.17
CA LYS A 88 -1.89 20.09 -7.60
C LYS A 88 -0.76 19.41 -8.39
N PRO A 89 -1.05 18.74 -9.52
CA PRO A 89 0.01 18.28 -10.41
C PRO A 89 0.82 19.49 -10.89
N ASP A 90 2.13 19.28 -10.94
CA ASP A 90 3.13 20.24 -11.40
C ASP A 90 2.78 20.78 -12.79
N ALA A 91 2.95 22.09 -13.01
CA ALA A 91 2.45 22.83 -14.15
C ALA A 91 3.26 22.63 -15.45
N SER A 92 3.68 21.39 -15.76
CA SER A 92 4.59 21.11 -16.88
C SER A 92 4.14 19.98 -17.81
N VAL A 93 2.85 19.69 -17.93
CA VAL A 93 2.33 18.79 -18.97
C VAL A 93 1.58 19.63 -20.02
N PRO A 94 1.97 19.57 -21.32
CA PRO A 94 1.36 20.38 -22.36
C PRO A 94 -0.06 19.89 -22.67
N ALA A 95 -0.95 20.85 -22.87
CA ALA A 95 -2.34 20.65 -23.23
C ALA A 95 -2.44 20.01 -24.62
N GLY A 96 -3.06 18.83 -24.69
CA GLY A 96 -3.36 18.13 -25.94
C GLY A 96 -4.66 17.34 -25.80
N GLU A 97 -5.74 17.99 -26.23
CA GLU A 97 -6.98 17.42 -26.79
C GLU A 97 -7.85 16.49 -25.91
N LEU A 98 -8.88 17.11 -25.30
CA LEU A 98 -10.20 16.50 -25.15
C LEU A 98 -11.18 17.27 -26.06
N PRO A 99 -12.15 16.62 -26.71
CA PRO A 99 -13.03 17.30 -27.66
C PRO A 99 -13.98 18.25 -26.94
N MET A 100 -14.03 19.49 -27.41
CA MET A 100 -15.15 20.40 -27.15
C MET A 100 -16.34 19.97 -27.98
N ASP A 101 -17.51 19.90 -27.35
CA ASP A 101 -18.76 20.26 -28.02
C ASP A 101 -19.49 21.28 -27.14
N ASP A 102 -19.82 22.38 -27.79
CA ASP A 102 -20.37 23.62 -27.27
C ASP A 102 -21.83 23.49 -26.82
N ALA A 103 -22.14 24.08 -25.67
CA ALA A 103 -23.41 24.77 -25.46
C ALA A 103 -23.19 25.93 -24.48
N MET A 104 -23.03 27.14 -25.06
CA MET A 104 -23.01 28.42 -24.36
C MET A 104 -24.31 28.67 -23.59
N GLY A 105 -24.17 29.08 -22.33
CA GLY A 105 -25.16 29.82 -21.56
C GLY A 105 -24.43 30.71 -20.56
N SER A 106 -24.39 32.01 -20.82
CA SER A 106 -23.64 33.02 -20.08
C SER A 106 -24.31 33.43 -18.76
N ALA A 107 -23.46 33.70 -17.76
CA ALA A 107 -23.63 34.60 -16.61
C ALA A 107 -24.67 34.25 -15.53
N THR A 108 -24.19 33.98 -14.31
CA THR A 108 -24.33 34.87 -13.14
C THR A 108 -23.59 34.28 -11.93
N ALA A 109 -23.06 35.15 -11.07
CA ALA A 109 -22.54 34.78 -9.77
C ALA A 109 -23.68 34.23 -8.91
N GLY A 110 -23.72 32.91 -8.77
CA GLY A 110 -24.66 32.18 -7.94
C GLY A 110 -23.95 31.01 -7.30
N ASN A 111 -23.95 30.99 -5.97
CA ASN A 111 -23.76 29.76 -5.21
C ASN A 111 -24.88 28.79 -5.60
N GLU A 112 -24.64 27.93 -6.60
CA GLU A 112 -25.48 26.77 -6.86
C GLU A 112 -24.64 25.53 -6.61
N TYR A 113 -24.80 25.01 -5.40
CA TYR A 113 -24.53 23.62 -5.11
C TYR A 113 -25.48 22.81 -5.98
N GLU A 114 -25.01 22.38 -7.16
CA GLU A 114 -25.56 21.18 -7.77
C GLU A 114 -25.30 20.03 -6.79
N VAL A 115 -26.29 19.80 -5.93
CA VAL A 115 -26.45 18.58 -5.17
C VAL A 115 -26.64 17.49 -6.22
N TYR A 116 -25.54 16.89 -6.66
CA TYR A 116 -25.60 15.67 -7.45
C TYR A 116 -26.36 14.65 -6.59
N PRO A 117 -27.56 14.20 -7.00
CA PRO A 117 -28.32 13.24 -6.22
C PRO A 117 -27.46 11.99 -6.03
N ASP A 118 -27.68 11.26 -4.94
CA ASP A 118 -27.03 9.99 -4.59
C ASP A 118 -27.11 8.97 -5.74
N LYS A 119 -26.28 9.16 -6.77
CA LYS A 119 -26.22 8.30 -7.94
C LYS A 119 -25.34 7.12 -7.56
N PRO A 120 -25.91 5.90 -7.39
CA PRO A 120 -25.17 4.74 -6.91
C PRO A 120 -23.99 4.37 -7.84
N GLU A 121 -24.05 4.77 -9.10
CA GLU A 121 -22.99 4.61 -10.09
C GLU A 121 -21.70 5.38 -9.71
N VAL A 122 -21.82 6.62 -9.23
CA VAL A 122 -20.67 7.47 -8.86
C VAL A 122 -19.99 6.91 -7.61
N ALA A 123 -20.76 6.50 -6.61
CA ALA A 123 -20.24 5.83 -5.41
C ALA A 123 -19.48 4.55 -5.79
N SER A 124 -20.05 3.73 -6.67
CA SER A 124 -19.42 2.50 -7.15
C SER A 124 -18.08 2.76 -7.85
N LEU A 125 -17.99 3.81 -8.67
CA LEU A 125 -16.75 4.22 -9.33
C LEU A 125 -15.69 4.70 -8.32
N MET A 126 -16.09 5.49 -7.31
CA MET A 126 -15.18 5.96 -6.26
C MET A 126 -14.63 4.81 -5.42
N ILE A 127 -15.49 3.88 -5.00
CA ILE A 127 -15.10 2.67 -4.24
C ILE A 127 -14.11 1.84 -5.07
N ARG A 128 -14.39 1.64 -6.37
CA ARG A 128 -13.49 0.93 -7.27
C ARG A 128 -12.13 1.63 -7.38
N ARG A 129 -12.12 2.97 -7.48
CA ARG A 129 -10.88 3.76 -7.51
C ARG A 129 -10.09 3.60 -6.22
N TRP A 130 -10.70 3.74 -5.04
CA TRP A 130 -9.99 3.64 -3.76
C TRP A 130 -9.53 2.22 -3.46
N SER A 131 -10.32 1.20 -3.80
CA SER A 131 -9.94 -0.22 -3.61
C SER A 131 -8.83 -0.69 -4.54
N SER A 132 -8.60 0.04 -5.65
CA SER A 132 -7.50 -0.21 -6.58
C SER A 132 -6.41 0.86 -6.55
N ASP A 133 -6.42 1.75 -5.57
CA ASP A 133 -5.39 2.80 -5.40
C ASP A 133 -4.14 2.22 -4.74
N TYR A 134 -3.39 1.46 -5.53
CA TYR A 134 -2.10 0.90 -5.17
C TYR A 134 -1.15 0.90 -6.35
N ILE A 135 0.15 0.95 -6.05
CA ILE A 135 1.20 0.62 -7.00
C ILE A 135 1.68 -0.81 -6.78
N LYS A 136 1.98 -1.51 -7.88
CA LYS A 136 2.63 -2.82 -7.86
C LYS A 136 4.15 -2.62 -7.81
N ILE A 137 4.81 -3.14 -6.77
CA ILE A 137 6.28 -3.01 -6.65
C ILE A 137 6.94 -3.94 -7.65
N LEU A 138 7.74 -3.40 -8.56
CA LEU A 138 8.34 -4.17 -9.66
C LEU A 138 9.17 -5.35 -9.14
N ALA A 139 9.19 -6.45 -9.91
CA ALA A 139 9.90 -7.68 -9.58
C ALA A 139 9.48 -8.32 -8.23
N THR A 140 8.20 -8.21 -7.84
CA THR A 140 7.66 -8.85 -6.62
C THR A 140 6.54 -9.87 -6.90
N LYS A 141 6.44 -10.34 -8.14
CA LYS A 141 5.49 -11.41 -8.50
C LYS A 141 5.91 -12.73 -7.84
N ASP A 142 4.92 -13.46 -7.33
CA ASP A 142 5.07 -14.77 -6.69
C ASP A 142 6.01 -14.75 -5.46
N SER A 143 6.02 -13.60 -4.75
CA SER A 143 6.78 -13.43 -3.49
C SER A 143 6.19 -14.32 -2.38
N LYS A 144 7.03 -14.86 -1.49
CA LYS A 144 6.60 -15.68 -0.36
C LYS A 144 6.19 -14.84 0.85
N SER A 145 7.04 -13.88 1.21
CA SER A 145 6.83 -12.96 2.34
C SER A 145 7.70 -11.73 2.16
N PHE A 146 7.48 -10.71 2.98
CA PHE A 146 8.37 -9.56 3.07
C PHE A 146 8.66 -9.19 4.51
N LYS A 147 9.68 -8.37 4.74
CA LYS A 147 9.96 -7.72 6.03
C LYS A 147 10.35 -6.29 5.79
N ILE A 148 9.72 -5.36 6.48
CA ILE A 148 10.11 -3.96 6.46
C ILE A 148 10.87 -3.65 7.74
N GLN A 149 11.96 -2.90 7.59
CA GLN A 149 12.77 -2.41 8.70
C GLN A 149 12.99 -0.92 8.54
N ARG A 150 12.74 -0.17 9.62
CA ARG A 150 12.98 1.27 9.66
C ARG A 150 14.33 1.54 10.30
N THR A 151 15.03 2.50 9.73
CA THR A 151 16.27 3.06 10.23
C THR A 151 16.07 4.55 10.48
N GLU A 152 17.07 5.23 11.03
CA GLU A 152 17.03 6.69 11.20
C GLU A 152 17.01 7.42 9.86
N THR A 153 17.59 6.82 8.80
CA THR A 153 17.75 7.49 7.51
C THR A 153 16.71 7.08 6.48
N SER A 154 16.23 5.83 6.54
CA SER A 154 15.45 5.23 5.47
C SER A 154 14.58 4.06 5.93
N VAL A 155 13.80 3.51 5.01
CA VAL A 155 12.98 2.30 5.22
C VAL A 155 13.39 1.26 4.20
N TYR A 156 13.69 0.07 4.68
CA TYR A 156 14.14 -1.05 3.87
C TYR A 156 13.08 -2.13 3.86
N MET A 157 12.91 -2.79 2.72
CA MET A 157 12.01 -3.94 2.57
C MET A 157 12.76 -5.11 1.95
N GLY A 158 12.91 -6.18 2.70
CA GLY A 158 13.41 -7.45 2.20
C GLY A 158 12.24 -8.27 1.68
N VAL A 159 12.32 -8.76 0.46
CA VAL A 159 11.30 -9.58 -0.18
C VAL A 159 11.87 -10.97 -0.42
N LEU A 160 11.23 -11.97 0.17
CA LEU A 160 11.65 -13.37 0.08
C LEU A 160 10.94 -14.08 -1.06
N PHE A 161 11.72 -14.70 -1.95
CA PHE A 161 11.25 -15.61 -2.99
C PHE A 161 11.66 -17.05 -2.66
N ARG A 162 11.53 -17.97 -3.62
CA ARG A 162 11.93 -19.36 -3.44
C ARG A 162 13.45 -19.53 -3.38
N GLN A 163 14.19 -18.80 -4.22
CA GLN A 163 15.64 -18.93 -4.38
C GLN A 163 16.37 -17.59 -4.32
N ASP A 164 15.64 -16.51 -4.02
CA ASP A 164 16.23 -15.18 -3.99
C ASP A 164 15.64 -14.35 -2.84
N ILE A 165 16.41 -13.38 -2.39
CA ILE A 165 15.92 -12.23 -1.62
C ILE A 165 16.19 -10.99 -2.44
N ILE A 166 15.20 -10.12 -2.57
CA ILE A 166 15.40 -8.79 -3.15
C ILE A 166 15.21 -7.77 -2.03
N LEU A 167 16.26 -7.00 -1.79
CA LEU A 167 16.26 -5.87 -0.87
C LEU A 167 15.85 -4.60 -1.63
N PHE A 168 14.88 -3.89 -1.07
CA PHE A 168 14.40 -2.61 -1.54
C PHE A 168 14.65 -1.53 -0.49
N GLU A 169 14.77 -0.29 -0.95
CA GLU A 169 14.87 0.90 -0.12
C GLU A 169 13.77 1.90 -0.52
N TRP A 170 13.22 2.61 0.46
CA TRP A 170 12.25 3.66 0.25
C TRP A 170 12.87 4.89 -0.41
N ALA A 171 12.45 5.19 -1.64
CA ALA A 171 12.82 6.43 -2.30
C ALA A 171 11.98 7.59 -1.76
N ARG A 172 12.66 8.66 -1.34
CA ARG A 172 12.06 9.93 -0.92
C ARG A 172 11.40 10.64 -2.11
N GLU A 173 10.85 11.82 -1.87
CA GLU A 173 10.27 12.66 -2.92
C GLU A 173 11.24 12.86 -4.10
N PRO A 174 10.76 12.84 -5.34
CA PRO A 174 9.34 12.78 -5.77
C PRO A 174 8.76 11.35 -5.90
N TYR A 175 9.55 10.31 -5.63
CA TYR A 175 9.18 8.94 -6.01
C TYR A 175 8.24 8.25 -5.02
N LEU A 176 8.41 8.47 -3.72
CA LEU A 176 7.56 7.94 -2.63
C LEU A 176 7.19 6.46 -2.78
N LYS A 177 8.19 5.63 -3.14
CA LYS A 177 8.01 4.20 -3.41
C LYS A 177 9.28 3.42 -3.11
N PHE A 178 9.12 2.12 -2.89
CA PHE A 178 10.24 1.20 -2.79
C PHE A 178 10.95 1.01 -4.13
N MET A 179 12.27 1.16 -4.10
CA MET A 179 13.19 0.95 -5.22
C MET A 179 14.11 -0.23 -4.92
N LYS A 180 14.37 -1.07 -5.92
CA LYS A 180 15.25 -2.22 -5.78
C LYS A 180 16.67 -1.73 -5.48
N LEU A 181 17.25 -2.23 -4.39
CA LEU A 181 18.62 -1.94 -3.97
C LEU A 181 19.56 -3.07 -4.39
N LYS A 182 19.27 -4.30 -3.95
CA LYS A 182 20.15 -5.46 -4.17
C LYS A 182 19.36 -6.75 -4.23
N ALA A 183 19.92 -7.79 -4.86
CA ALA A 183 19.36 -9.14 -4.85
C ALA A 183 20.43 -10.12 -4.38
N PHE A 184 19.99 -11.15 -3.66
CA PHE A 184 20.82 -12.20 -3.08
C PHE A 184 20.25 -13.54 -3.50
N TRP A 185 21.09 -14.39 -4.09
CA TRP A 185 20.70 -15.76 -4.37
C TRP A 185 20.74 -16.59 -3.10
N LEU A 186 19.85 -17.56 -3.00
CA LEU A 186 19.74 -18.49 -1.88
C LEU A 186 19.78 -19.94 -2.38
N PRO A 187 20.53 -20.82 -1.69
CA PRO A 187 20.56 -22.25 -2.03
C PRO A 187 19.22 -22.91 -1.80
N GLU A 188 18.54 -22.54 -0.72
CA GLU A 188 17.19 -22.99 -0.41
C GLU A 188 16.35 -21.86 0.17
N SER A 189 15.03 -22.08 0.27
CA SER A 189 14.12 -21.09 0.83
C SER A 189 14.14 -21.14 2.36
N PRO A 190 14.55 -20.04 3.04
CA PRO A 190 14.44 -19.96 4.49
C PRO A 190 12.98 -20.01 4.94
N LYS A 191 12.78 -20.43 6.19
CA LYS A 191 11.48 -20.42 6.89
C LYS A 191 11.11 -19.02 7.32
N PHE A 192 12.09 -18.21 7.71
CA PHE A 192 11.91 -16.82 8.06
C PHE A 192 13.14 -15.98 7.71
N MET A 193 12.92 -14.68 7.61
CA MET A 193 13.94 -13.68 7.30
C MET A 193 13.75 -12.51 8.26
N HIS A 194 14.85 -11.90 8.70
CA HIS A 194 14.88 -10.63 9.43
C HIS A 194 15.97 -9.72 8.88
N LEU A 195 15.73 -8.42 8.87
CA LEU A 195 16.70 -7.41 8.46
C LEU A 195 17.34 -6.81 9.72
N LEU A 196 18.67 -6.83 9.81
CA LEU A 196 19.42 -6.28 10.92
C LEU A 196 20.10 -4.97 10.49
N HIS A 197 19.98 -3.93 11.30
CA HIS A 197 20.52 -2.59 11.01
C HIS A 197 21.36 -2.06 12.17
N ASP A 198 22.31 -1.17 11.85
CA ASP A 198 23.16 -0.47 12.81
C ASP A 198 22.55 0.85 13.33
N GLY A 199 21.33 1.16 12.88
CA GLY A 199 20.62 2.42 13.15
C GLY A 199 20.55 3.32 11.92
N VAL A 200 21.58 3.28 11.08
CA VAL A 200 21.70 4.10 9.87
C VAL A 200 21.25 3.35 8.65
N ALA A 201 21.69 2.09 8.48
CA ALA A 201 21.39 1.26 7.33
C ALA A 201 21.23 -0.22 7.74
N VAL A 202 20.52 -0.99 6.92
CA VAL A 202 20.51 -2.45 7.08
C VAL A 202 21.90 -2.96 6.68
N ARG A 203 22.51 -3.77 7.56
CA ARG A 203 23.85 -4.34 7.37
C ARG A 203 23.82 -5.81 7.03
N GLU A 204 22.87 -6.53 7.60
CA GLU A 204 22.82 -7.98 7.52
C GLU A 204 21.38 -8.48 7.39
N ILE A 205 21.24 -9.64 6.77
CA ILE A 205 19.99 -10.36 6.65
C ILE A 205 20.15 -11.68 7.41
N PHE A 206 19.35 -11.87 8.44
CA PHE A 206 19.31 -13.09 9.23
C PHE A 206 18.26 -14.04 8.65
N LEU A 207 18.71 -15.24 8.27
CA LEU A 207 17.91 -16.26 7.59
C LEU A 207 17.83 -17.51 8.44
N GLY A 208 16.61 -17.91 8.80
CA GLY A 208 16.38 -19.15 9.55
C GLY A 208 15.92 -20.27 8.62
N TYR A 209 16.67 -21.37 8.62
CA TYR A 209 16.34 -22.61 7.92
C TYR A 209 15.82 -23.64 8.93
N SER A 210 15.60 -24.88 8.48
CA SER A 210 15.08 -25.94 9.36
C SER A 210 16.10 -26.38 10.42
N ASN A 211 17.39 -26.45 10.07
CA ASN A 211 18.44 -26.99 10.93
C ASN A 211 19.59 -25.99 11.21
N GLU A 212 19.59 -24.85 10.53
CA GLU A 212 20.66 -23.86 10.59
C GLU A 212 20.11 -22.44 10.44
N ALA A 213 20.95 -21.45 10.73
CA ALA A 213 20.63 -20.06 10.48
C ALA A 213 21.87 -19.33 9.95
N ASN A 214 21.68 -18.56 8.88
CA ASN A 214 22.76 -17.90 8.16
C ASN A 214 22.63 -16.39 8.28
N LEU A 215 23.78 -15.71 8.26
CA LEU A 215 23.86 -14.26 8.29
C LEU A 215 24.48 -13.76 6.99
N VAL A 216 23.71 -13.03 6.20
CA VAL A 216 24.14 -12.50 4.91
C VAL A 216 24.46 -11.03 5.06
N SER A 217 25.73 -10.67 4.88
CA SER A 217 26.14 -9.25 4.84
C SER A 217 25.60 -8.59 3.57
N ILE A 218 25.10 -7.36 3.70
CA ILE A 218 24.63 -6.58 2.55
C ILE A 218 25.79 -6.05 1.73
N ASP A 219 26.91 -5.71 2.37
CA ASP A 219 28.09 -5.17 1.69
C ASP A 219 28.84 -6.28 0.93
N ASN A 220 29.05 -7.42 1.59
CA ASN A 220 29.69 -8.58 0.98
C ASN A 220 28.60 -9.53 0.48
N SER A 221 28.40 -9.62 -0.83
CA SER A 221 27.41 -10.51 -1.47
C SER A 221 27.63 -12.02 -1.22
N ARG A 222 28.46 -12.41 -0.25
CA ARG A 222 28.74 -13.80 0.14
C ARG A 222 28.05 -14.09 1.47
N VAL A 223 27.24 -15.15 1.48
CA VAL A 223 26.66 -15.74 2.70
C VAL A 223 27.83 -16.15 3.59
N LYS A 224 27.82 -15.72 4.87
CA LYS A 224 28.71 -16.29 5.87
C LYS A 224 27.98 -17.50 6.47
N GLU A 225 28.57 -18.67 6.26
CA GLU A 225 28.20 -19.93 6.92
C GLU A 225 28.64 -19.93 8.38
#